data_AF-A0A0C5WYT6-F1
#
_entry.id   AF-A0A0C5WYT6-F1
#
_cell.length_a   1.000
_cell.length_b   1.000
_cell.length_c   1.000
_cell.angle_alpha   90.00
_cell.angle_beta   90.00
_cell.angle_gamma   90.00
#
_symmetry.space_group_name_H-M   'P 1'
#
loop_
_entity.id
_entity.type
_entity.pdbx_description
1 polymer ?
#
loop_
_entity_poly.entity_id
_entity_poly.type
_entity_poly.pdbx_seq_one_letter_code
_entity_poly.pdbx_strand_id
1 'polypeptide(L)' 'MQIRIAHRLKTDDTTEPTIATLDTEDYDAGLAELKAALPEAHVLLWINVDR' A
#
# COMPACT_ATOMS: atom_id res chain seq x y z
N MET A 1 9.80 -6.91 10.04
CA MET A 1 9.28 -7.15 8.68
C MET A 1 8.78 -5.82 8.14
N GLN A 2 8.99 -5.57 6.85
CA GLN A 2 8.56 -4.34 6.20
C GLN A 2 7.49 -4.65 5.15
N ILE A 3 6.34 -3.99 5.25
CA ILE A 3 5.26 -4.09 4.27
C ILE A 3 5.28 -2.82 3.42
N ARG A 4 5.21 -2.98 2.10
CA ARG A 4 5.11 -1.90 1.12
C ARG A 4 3.87 -2.11 0.29
N ILE A 5 3.07 -1.06 0.10
CA ILE A 5 1.95 -1.06 -0.84
C ILE A 5 2.15 0.00 -1.90
N ALA A 6 1.86 -0.35 -3.14
CA ALA A 6 1.73 0.63 -4.21
C ALA A 6 0.26 0.86 -4.55
N HIS A 7 -0.10 2.12 -4.67
CA HIS A 7 -1.45 2.53 -5.01
C HIS A 7 -1.43 3.77 -5.90
N ARG A 8 -2.50 3.94 -6.67
CA ARG A 8 -2.64 5.10 -7.56
C ARG A 8 -4.12 5.42 -7.74
N LEU A 9 -4.42 6.65 -8.09
CA LEU A 9 -5.76 7.08 -8.48
C LEU A 9 -6.32 6.15 -9.58
N LYS A 10 -7.54 5.67 -9.41
CA LYS A 10 -8.19 4.71 -10.33
C LYS A 10 -8.27 5.20 -11.77
N THR A 11 -8.44 6.50 -11.94
CA THR A 11 -8.68 7.15 -13.25
C THR A 11 -7.41 7.62 -13.92
N ASP A 12 -6.27 7.58 -13.22
CA ASP A 12 -5.01 7.98 -13.78
C ASP A 12 -4.22 6.71 -14.05
N ASP A 13 -4.00 6.38 -15.32
CA ASP A 13 -3.18 5.25 -15.71
C ASP A 13 -1.74 5.59 -16.12
N THR A 14 -1.42 6.88 -16.10
CA THR A 14 -0.21 7.46 -16.67
C THR A 14 0.83 7.87 -15.64
N THR A 15 0.42 8.14 -14.40
CA THR A 15 1.34 8.52 -13.33
C THR A 15 1.99 7.34 -12.64
N GLU A 16 3.14 7.60 -12.03
CA GLU A 16 3.83 6.66 -11.17
C GLU A 16 3.00 6.35 -9.92
N PRO A 17 3.06 5.11 -9.42
CA PRO A 17 2.32 4.73 -8.23
C PRO A 17 2.92 5.38 -6.98
N THR A 18 2.04 5.79 -6.06
CA THR A 18 2.43 6.17 -4.70
C THR A 18 2.78 4.91 -3.92
N ILE A 19 3.88 4.96 -3.17
CA ILE A 19 4.35 3.85 -2.35
C ILE A 19 4.23 4.23 -0.88
N ALA A 20 3.48 3.45 -0.11
CA ALA A 20 3.44 3.54 1.34
C ALA A 20 4.17 2.35 1.95
N THR A 21 4.95 2.60 3.01
CA THR A 21 5.77 1.59 3.68
C THR A 21 5.51 1.64 5.18
N LEU A 22 5.44 0.46 5.81
CA LEU A 22 5.28 0.31 7.26
C LEU A 22 6.18 -0.83 7.76
N ASP A 23 6.92 -0.55 8.83
CA ASP A 23 7.66 -1.57 9.57
C ASP A 23 6.76 -2.12 10.68
N THR A 24 6.61 -3.45 10.72
CA THR A 24 5.73 -4.14 11.67
C THR A 24 6.28 -5.51 12.04
N GLU A 25 5.87 -6.02 13.19
CA GLU A 25 6.08 -7.40 13.62
C GLU A 25 4.87 -8.30 13.31
N ASP A 26 3.69 -7.69 13.06
CA ASP A 26 2.44 -8.35 12.73
C ASP A 26 2.01 -7.99 11.30
N TYR A 27 1.90 -9.02 10.46
CA TYR A 27 1.51 -8.86 9.05
C TYR A 27 0.09 -8.34 8.89
N ASP A 28 -0.87 -8.91 9.62
CA ASP A 28 -2.29 -8.61 9.45
C ASP A 28 -2.60 -7.22 9.97
N ALA A 29 -2.04 -6.85 11.14
CA ALA A 29 -2.19 -5.52 11.70
C ALA A 29 -1.57 -4.45 10.77
N GLY A 30 -0.34 -4.67 10.31
CA GLY A 30 0.34 -3.70 9.44
C GLY A 30 -0.31 -3.55 8.07
N LEU A 31 -0.81 -4.65 7.48
CA LEU A 31 -1.53 -4.58 6.22
C LEU A 31 -2.87 -3.86 6.38
N ALA A 32 -3.58 -4.06 7.49
CA ALA A 32 -4.82 -3.36 7.79
C ALA A 32 -4.60 -1.86 7.92
N GLU A 33 -3.54 -1.44 8.61
CA GLU A 33 -3.15 -0.03 8.75
C GLU A 33 -2.85 0.62 7.39
N LEU A 34 -2.01 -0.03 6.58
CA LEU A 34 -1.68 0.45 5.24
C LEU A 34 -2.92 0.54 4.33
N LYS A 35 -3.84 -0.43 4.43
CA LYS A 35 -5.10 -0.39 3.67
C LYS A 35 -6.05 0.70 4.17
N ALA A 36 -6.11 0.95 5.47
CA ALA A 36 -6.93 2.01 6.03
C ALA A 36 -6.41 3.41 5.64
N ALA A 37 -5.10 3.53 5.40
CA ALA A 37 -4.47 4.76 4.91
C ALA A 37 -4.65 4.98 3.39
N LEU A 38 -5.22 4.04 2.65
CA LEU A 38 -5.48 4.21 1.21
C LEU A 38 -6.59 5.24 0.97
N PRO A 39 -6.36 6.25 0.11
CA PRO A 39 -7.44 7.14 -0.31
C PRO A 39 -8.52 6.37 -1.08
N GLU A 40 -9.80 6.69 -0.84
CA GLU A 40 -10.95 5.97 -1.43
C GLU A 40 -10.94 5.90 -2.97
N ALA A 41 -10.40 6.93 -3.63
CA ALA A 41 -10.31 6.99 -5.09
C ALA A 41 -9.12 6.20 -5.68
N HIS A 42 -8.23 5.68 -4.82
CA HIS A 42 -7.06 4.93 -5.26
C HIS A 42 -7.34 3.43 -5.34
N VAL A 43 -6.67 2.78 -6.29
CA VAL A 43 -6.63 1.32 -6.41
C VAL A 43 -5.29 0.81 -5.90
N LEU A 44 -5.32 -0.34 -5.25
CA LEU A 44 -4.13 -1.08 -4.84
C LEU A 44 -3.57 -1.82 -6.06
N LEU A 45 -2.27 -1.64 -6.32
CA LEU A 45 -1.59 -2.22 -7.48
C LEU A 45 -0.80 -3.47 -7.08
N TRP A 46 -0.01 -3.37 -6.01
CA TRP A 46 0.75 -4.49 -5.49
C TRP A 46 1.07 -4.30 -4.00
N ILE A 47 1.42 -5.42 -3.35
CA ILE A 47 1.91 -5.48 -1.97
C ILE A 47 3.24 -6.24 -2.02
N ASN A 48 4.28 -5.69 -1.38
CA ASN A 48 5.56 -6.37 -1.18
C ASN A 48 5.85 -6.48 0.32
N VAL A 49 6.39 -7.61 0.76
CA VAL A 49 6.70 -7.90 2.16
C VAL A 49 8.12 -8.41 2.25
N ASP A 50 8.99 -7.64 2.90
CA ASP A 50 10.36 -8.05 3.19
C ASP A 50 10.46 -8.52 4.64
N ARG A 51 10.95 -9.75 4.83
CA ARG A 51 11.15 -10.36 6.15
C ARG A 51 12.50 -10.01 6.74
#